data_AF-A0A8H4VT64-F1
#
_entry.id   AF-A0A8H4VT64-F1
#
_cell.length_a   1.000
_cell.length_b   1.000
_cell.length_c   1.000
_cell.angle_alpha   90.00
_cell.angle_beta   90.00
_cell.angle_gamma   90.00
#
_symmetry.space_group_name_H-M   'P 1'
#
loop_
_entity.id
_entity.type
_entity.pdbx_description
1 polymer ?
#
loop_
_entity_poly.entity_id
_entity_poly.type
_entity_poly.pdbx_seq_one_letter_code
_entity_poly.pdbx_strand_id
1 'polypeptide(L)'
;MDGEDQRVSREYAASLDAQDPLFHIRKEFCIPLKSQLKAGSLPEAESRDSLPDDLSVYLCGNSLGAQPRIVSERLQQHLATWSSQGVFGHFKPLSDSPLPTWLDADAKASESIAPIVGAQPSEVAVMETLTANLHLLMCAFYKPDINGRHKIILESKAFPSDHVCNP
;
A
#
# COMPACT_ATOMS: atom_id res chain seq x y z
N MET A 1 35.85 12.61 30.97
CA MET A 1 35.94 12.97 29.54
C MET A 1 35.19 11.88 28.82
N ASP A 2 33.87 12.05 28.76
CA ASP A 2 32.96 11.05 28.24
C ASP A 2 32.97 11.19 26.72
N GLY A 3 33.59 10.23 26.03
CA GLY A 3 33.54 10.15 24.58
C GLY A 3 32.12 9.77 24.18
N GLU A 4 31.34 10.73 23.69
CA GLU A 4 30.04 10.45 23.09
C GLU A 4 30.18 9.37 22.02
N ASP A 5 29.33 8.33 22.10
CA ASP A 5 29.29 7.26 21.13
C ASP A 5 28.93 7.85 19.75
N GLN A 6 29.91 7.91 18.85
CA GLN A 6 29.74 8.47 17.50
C GLN A 6 28.57 7.84 16.74
N ARG A 7 28.12 6.63 17.11
CA ARG A 7 27.01 5.93 16.46
C ARG A 7 25.63 6.55 16.71
N VAL A 8 25.48 7.48 17.66
CA VAL A 8 24.23 8.20 17.89
C VAL A 8 24.26 9.66 17.39
N SER A 9 25.32 10.06 16.69
CA SER A 9 25.47 11.44 16.21
C SER A 9 24.67 11.72 14.93
N ARG A 10 24.37 13.00 14.69
CA ARG A 10 23.68 13.45 13.48
C ARG A 10 24.53 13.21 12.23
N GLU A 11 25.84 13.38 12.34
CA GLU A 11 26.82 13.14 11.27
C GLU A 11 26.81 11.66 10.87
N TYR A 12 26.70 10.76 11.84
CA TYR A 12 26.59 9.33 11.56
C TYR A 12 25.30 9.00 10.79
N ALA A 13 24.15 9.54 11.21
CA ALA A 13 22.89 9.38 10.48
C ALA A 13 22.98 9.92 9.03
N ALA A 14 23.57 11.11 8.83
CA ALA A 14 23.78 11.68 7.51
C ALA A 14 24.70 10.81 6.63
N SER A 15 25.70 10.16 7.24
CA SER A 15 26.58 9.22 6.53
C SER A 15 25.83 7.96 6.07
N LEU A 16 24.84 7.48 6.84
CA LEU A 16 24.00 6.35 6.46
C LEU A 16 23.04 6.73 5.33
N ASP A 17 22.41 7.90 5.40
CA ASP A 17 21.55 8.42 4.32
C ASP A 17 22.32 8.55 3.00
N ALA A 18 23.58 9.01 3.04
CA ALA A 18 24.43 9.15 1.85
C ALA A 18 24.82 7.81 1.20
N GLN A 19 24.77 6.72 1.96
CA GLN A 19 25.13 5.37 1.51
C GLN A 19 23.91 4.52 1.15
N ASP A 20 22.69 5.01 1.39
CA ASP A 20 21.46 4.28 1.10
C ASP A 20 21.22 4.17 -0.42
N PRO A 21 21.29 2.97 -1.03
CA PRO A 21 21.03 2.82 -2.46
C PRO A 21 19.56 3.13 -2.83
N LEU A 22 18.66 3.13 -1.85
CA LEU A 22 17.22 3.35 -2.04
C LEU A 22 16.80 4.80 -1.81
N PHE A 23 17.73 5.72 -1.49
CA PHE A 23 17.40 7.11 -1.15
C PHE A 23 16.51 7.78 -2.20
N HIS A 24 16.73 7.43 -3.48
CA HIS A 24 16.03 7.98 -4.63
C HIS A 24 14.53 7.65 -4.62
N ILE A 25 14.10 6.57 -3.97
CA ILE A 25 12.69 6.16 -3.88
C ILE A 25 11.89 7.14 -3.02
N ARG A 26 12.52 7.82 -2.06
CA ARG A 26 11.85 8.79 -1.18
C ARG A 26 11.13 9.88 -1.98
N LYS A 27 11.69 10.30 -3.11
CA LYS A 27 11.10 11.34 -3.97
C LYS A 27 9.82 10.88 -4.66
N GLU A 28 9.58 9.57 -4.77
CA GLU A 28 8.38 8.99 -5.39
C GLU A 28 7.15 9.09 -4.49
N PHE A 29 7.30 9.55 -3.23
CA PHE A 29 6.21 9.66 -2.26
C PHE A 29 5.86 11.11 -1.92
N CYS A 30 4.59 11.33 -1.61
CA CYS A 30 4.06 12.54 -1.01
C CYS A 30 4.20 12.44 0.52
N ILE A 31 5.29 12.97 1.06
CA ILE A 31 5.47 13.04 2.52
C ILE A 31 4.73 14.29 3.05
N PRO A 32 3.86 14.18 4.08
CA PRO A 32 3.10 15.33 4.58
C PRO A 32 4.01 16.44 5.13
N LEU A 33 3.64 17.70 4.87
CA LEU A 33 4.27 18.86 5.50
C LEU A 33 3.77 19.05 6.93
N LYS A 34 4.64 19.54 7.82
CA LYS A 34 4.29 19.83 9.22
C LYS A 34 3.12 20.81 9.33
N SER A 35 3.03 21.79 8.44
CA SER A 35 1.93 22.76 8.35
C SER A 35 0.61 22.11 7.97
N GLN A 36 0.64 21.20 6.98
CA GLN A 36 -0.55 20.54 6.43
C GLN A 36 -1.17 19.52 7.39
N LEU A 37 -0.38 18.94 8.31
CA LEU A 37 -0.91 18.03 9.34
C LEU A 37 -1.95 18.68 10.28
N LYS A 38 -1.99 20.02 10.35
CA LYS A 38 -2.94 20.77 11.18
C LYS A 38 -3.98 21.52 10.35
N ALA A 39 -3.92 21.43 9.02
CA ALA A 39 -4.83 22.13 8.14
C ALA A 39 -6.25 21.56 8.24
N GLY A 40 -7.25 22.45 8.26
CA GLY A 40 -8.67 22.08 8.28
C GLY A 40 -9.32 22.08 6.89
N SER A 41 -8.57 22.38 5.84
CA SER A 41 -9.02 22.46 4.45
C SER A 41 -8.05 21.73 3.53
N LEU A 42 -8.51 21.41 2.32
CA LEU A 42 -7.64 20.87 1.29
C LEU A 42 -6.51 21.87 0.98
N PRO A 43 -5.30 21.39 0.65
CA PRO A 43 -4.24 22.26 0.19
C PRO A 43 -4.69 22.94 -1.12
N GLU A 44 -4.34 24.21 -1.28
CA GLU A 44 -4.37 24.85 -2.60
C GLU A 44 -3.46 24.07 -3.55
N ALA A 45 -3.63 24.22 -4.87
CA ALA A 45 -2.82 23.49 -5.85
C ALA A 45 -1.34 23.92 -5.74
N GLU A 46 -0.60 23.31 -4.81
CA GLU A 46 0.77 23.72 -4.47
C GLU A 46 1.81 23.06 -5.38
N SER A 47 2.83 23.86 -5.73
CA SER A 47 4.11 23.35 -6.20
C SER A 47 4.71 22.46 -5.11
N ARG A 48 4.98 21.20 -5.43
CA ARG A 48 5.44 20.18 -4.48
C ARG A 48 6.92 20.30 -4.10
N ASP A 49 7.54 21.45 -4.38
CA ASP A 49 8.92 21.76 -4.01
C ASP A 49 8.94 22.30 -2.59
N SER A 50 9.05 21.40 -1.62
CA SER A 50 9.17 21.70 -0.20
C SER A 50 10.59 21.45 0.26
N LEU A 51 11.10 22.32 1.14
CA LEU A 51 12.41 22.10 1.74
C LEU A 51 12.34 20.85 2.65
N PRO A 52 13.44 20.07 2.77
CA PRO A 52 13.46 18.88 3.62
C PRO A 52 13.00 19.13 5.07
N ASP A 53 13.26 20.34 5.61
CA ASP A 53 12.89 20.72 6.97
C ASP A 53 11.38 20.99 7.16
N ASP A 54 10.63 21.19 6.08
CA ASP A 54 9.17 21.38 6.13
C ASP A 54 8.42 20.05 6.22
N LEU A 55 9.06 18.95 5.80
CA LEU A 55 8.50 17.60 5.84
C LEU A 55 8.34 17.10 7.27
N SER A 56 7.24 16.40 7.52
CA SER A 56 7.03 15.68 8.78
C SER A 56 7.89 14.42 8.88
N VAL A 57 8.13 13.98 10.12
CA VAL A 57 8.71 12.67 10.42
C VAL A 57 7.56 11.67 10.50
N TYR A 58 7.22 11.04 9.36
CA TYR A 58 6.05 10.17 9.24
C TYR A 58 6.38 8.70 9.55
N LEU A 59 6.23 8.30 10.81
CA LEU A 59 6.54 6.95 11.31
C LEU A 59 5.29 6.07 11.49
N CYS A 60 4.24 6.30 10.69
CA CYS A 60 2.96 5.56 10.76
C CYS A 60 2.65 4.78 9.46
N GLY A 61 3.67 4.53 8.64
CA GLY A 61 3.53 3.87 7.34
C GLY A 61 2.97 2.44 7.41
N ASN A 62 3.09 1.78 8.57
CA ASN A 62 2.54 0.46 8.83
C ASN A 62 1.01 0.46 9.02
N SER A 63 0.41 1.60 9.39
CA SER A 63 -1.03 1.74 9.47
C SER A 63 -1.61 2.29 8.18
N LEU A 64 -0.99 3.35 7.64
CA LEU A 64 -1.35 3.95 6.36
C LEU A 64 -0.09 4.41 5.65
N GLY A 65 0.20 3.80 4.50
CA GLY A 65 1.37 4.17 3.69
C GLY A 65 1.27 5.61 3.18
N ALA A 66 2.41 6.29 3.07
CA ALA A 66 2.46 7.57 2.36
C ALA A 66 2.04 7.36 0.90
N GLN A 67 1.31 8.33 0.34
CA GLN A 67 0.80 8.23 -1.02
C GLN A 67 1.95 8.28 -2.04
N PRO A 68 2.11 7.29 -2.95
CA PRO A 68 3.00 7.44 -4.09
C PRO A 68 2.51 8.54 -5.04
N ARG A 69 3.42 9.38 -5.53
CA ARG A 69 3.10 10.55 -6.37
C ARG A 69 2.31 10.19 -7.63
N ILE A 70 2.62 9.03 -8.21
CA ILE A 70 2.02 8.52 -9.44
C ILE A 70 0.53 8.16 -9.30
N VAL A 71 0.04 7.92 -8.06
CA VAL A 71 -1.35 7.48 -7.83
C VAL A 71 -2.36 8.48 -8.39
N SER A 72 -2.12 9.79 -8.24
CA SER A 72 -3.02 10.82 -8.76
C SER A 72 -3.14 10.78 -10.29
N GLU A 73 -2.02 10.56 -10.98
CA GLU A 73 -2.00 10.45 -12.45
C GLU A 73 -2.75 9.19 -12.91
N ARG A 74 -2.48 8.04 -12.28
CA ARG A 74 -3.14 6.76 -12.61
C ARG A 74 -4.65 6.82 -12.39
N LEU A 75 -5.09 7.45 -11.30
CA LEU A 75 -6.52 7.66 -11.05
C LEU A 75 -7.16 8.55 -12.12
N GLN A 76 -6.49 9.64 -12.50
CA GLN A 76 -6.97 10.52 -13.58
C GLN A 76 -7.04 9.77 -14.91
N GLN A 77 -6.10 8.88 -15.22
CA GLN A 77 -6.13 8.04 -16.42
C GLN A 77 -7.32 7.07 -16.42
N HIS A 78 -7.66 6.46 -15.27
CA HIS A 78 -8.89 5.65 -15.17
C HIS A 78 -10.16 6.49 -15.39
N LEU A 79 -10.24 7.69 -14.80
CA LEU A 79 -11.37 8.60 -15.00
C LEU A 79 -11.48 9.08 -16.45
N ALA A 80 -10.35 9.38 -17.10
CA ALA A 80 -10.30 9.75 -18.51
C ALA A 80 -10.70 8.59 -19.42
N THR A 81 -10.29 7.36 -19.09
CA THR A 81 -10.73 6.15 -19.81
C THR A 81 -12.25 6.01 -19.70
N TRP A 82 -12.81 6.20 -18.51
CA TRP A 82 -14.25 6.11 -18.29
C TRP A 82 -15.01 7.18 -19.08
N SER A 83 -14.59 8.44 -19.01
CA SER A 83 -15.29 9.54 -19.70
C SER A 83 -15.19 9.46 -21.23
N SER A 84 -14.08 8.93 -21.76
CA SER A 84 -13.84 8.84 -23.20
C SER A 84 -14.34 7.54 -23.84
N GLN A 85 -14.31 6.42 -23.13
CA GLN A 85 -14.66 5.11 -23.67
C GLN A 85 -15.90 4.47 -23.05
N GLY A 86 -16.34 4.92 -21.88
CA GLY A 86 -17.45 4.30 -21.16
C GLY A 86 -17.19 2.81 -20.93
N VAL A 87 -18.17 1.98 -21.29
CA VAL A 87 -18.09 0.51 -21.17
C VAL A 87 -16.94 -0.10 -21.97
N PHE A 88 -16.46 0.55 -23.04
CA PHE A 88 -15.35 0.02 -23.82
C PHE A 88 -14.02 0.01 -23.06
N GLY A 89 -13.90 0.75 -21.95
CA GLY A 89 -12.74 0.69 -21.05
C GLY A 89 -12.50 -0.70 -20.44
N HIS A 90 -13.50 -1.58 -20.44
CA HIS A 90 -13.32 -2.98 -20.06
C HIS A 90 -12.42 -3.76 -21.01
N PHE A 91 -12.33 -3.38 -22.28
CA PHE A 91 -11.74 -4.24 -23.32
C PHE A 91 -10.71 -3.54 -24.19
N LYS A 92 -10.80 -2.21 -24.34
CA LYS A 92 -10.01 -1.46 -25.31
C LYS A 92 -8.83 -0.77 -24.60
N PRO A 93 -7.58 -1.18 -24.86
CA PRO A 93 -6.42 -0.47 -24.36
C PRO A 93 -6.30 0.91 -25.01
N LEU A 94 -5.75 1.86 -24.26
CA LEU A 94 -5.35 3.19 -24.73
C LEU A 94 -3.84 3.19 -24.97
N SER A 95 -3.40 3.61 -26.16
CA SER A 95 -1.97 3.59 -26.54
C SER A 95 -1.11 4.53 -25.70
N ASP A 96 -1.72 5.56 -25.12
CA ASP A 96 -1.12 6.59 -24.27
C ASP A 96 -1.34 6.35 -22.77
N SER A 97 -1.99 5.23 -22.40
CA SER A 97 -2.18 4.83 -21.01
C SER A 97 -1.37 3.57 -20.70
N PRO A 98 -0.55 3.56 -19.63
CA PRO A 98 0.18 2.36 -19.22
C PRO A 98 -0.70 1.37 -18.42
N LEU A 99 -1.98 1.69 -18.20
CA LEU A 99 -2.89 0.89 -17.41
C LEU A 99 -3.47 -0.28 -18.21
N PRO A 100 -3.71 -1.44 -17.57
CA PRO A 100 -4.44 -2.53 -18.20
C PRO A 100 -5.90 -2.12 -18.47
N THR A 101 -6.58 -2.89 -19.30
CA THR A 101 -8.05 -2.80 -19.39
C THR A 101 -8.66 -3.13 -18.03
N TRP A 102 -9.90 -2.70 -17.77
CA TRP A 102 -10.52 -3.02 -16.47
C TRP A 102 -10.75 -4.51 -16.27
N LEU A 103 -10.91 -5.28 -17.35
CA LEU A 103 -11.06 -6.73 -17.27
C LEU A 103 -9.76 -7.43 -16.84
N ASP A 104 -8.59 -6.86 -17.20
CA ASP A 104 -7.28 -7.47 -16.93
C ASP A 104 -6.59 -6.87 -15.69
N ALA A 105 -7.26 -5.96 -14.97
CA ALA A 105 -6.65 -5.18 -13.90
C ALA A 105 -6.21 -6.03 -12.70
N ASP A 106 -7.04 -7.00 -12.31
CA ASP A 106 -6.79 -7.94 -11.20
C ASP A 106 -5.67 -8.95 -11.55
N ALA A 107 -5.66 -9.46 -12.79
CA ALA A 107 -4.59 -10.29 -13.30
C ALA A 107 -3.25 -9.54 -13.24
N LYS A 108 -3.23 -8.27 -13.69
CA LYS A 108 -2.02 -7.46 -13.65
C LYS A 108 -1.56 -7.13 -12.23
N ALA A 109 -2.51 -6.90 -11.32
CA ALA A 109 -2.21 -6.72 -9.90
C ALA A 109 -1.60 -7.99 -9.30
N SER A 110 -2.15 -9.16 -9.63
CA SER A 110 -1.66 -10.46 -9.14
C SER A 110 -0.23 -10.75 -9.61
N GLU A 111 0.09 -10.48 -10.88
CA GLU A 111 1.47 -10.53 -11.40
C GLU A 111 2.44 -9.65 -10.62
N SER A 112 1.98 -8.45 -10.23
CA SER A 112 2.82 -7.46 -9.54
C SER A 112 3.07 -7.83 -8.07
N ILE A 113 2.10 -8.46 -7.41
CA ILE A 113 2.17 -8.87 -6.00
C ILE A 113 2.83 -10.23 -5.81
N ALA A 114 2.69 -11.16 -6.76
CA ALA A 114 3.28 -12.50 -6.73
C ALA A 114 4.76 -12.55 -6.26
N PRO A 115 5.70 -11.75 -6.81
CA PRO A 115 7.09 -11.76 -6.35
C PRO A 115 7.29 -11.21 -4.92
N ILE A 116 6.37 -10.36 -4.42
CA ILE A 116 6.44 -9.80 -3.06
C ILE A 116 6.08 -10.87 -2.02
N VAL A 117 5.08 -11.71 -2.33
CA VAL A 117 4.61 -12.77 -1.43
C VAL A 117 5.30 -14.13 -1.68
N GLY A 118 6.12 -14.23 -2.73
CA GLY A 118 6.87 -15.45 -3.07
C GLY A 118 6.00 -16.57 -3.66
N ALA A 119 4.97 -16.21 -4.42
CA ALA A 119 4.02 -17.15 -5.03
C ALA A 119 3.97 -17.01 -6.57
N GLN A 120 3.30 -17.93 -7.25
CA GLN A 120 3.01 -17.76 -8.67
C GLN A 120 1.83 -16.80 -8.88
N PRO A 121 1.76 -16.08 -10.02
CA PRO A 121 0.60 -15.23 -10.33
C PRO A 121 -0.75 -15.96 -10.25
N SER A 122 -0.79 -17.25 -10.58
CA SER A 122 -2.00 -18.09 -10.48
C SER A 122 -2.41 -18.46 -9.06
N GLU A 123 -1.57 -18.19 -8.07
CA GLU A 123 -1.80 -18.47 -6.64
C GLU A 123 -2.17 -17.19 -5.86
N VAL A 124 -2.21 -16.04 -6.54
CA VAL A 124 -2.47 -14.73 -5.94
C VAL A 124 -3.73 -14.13 -6.55
N ALA A 125 -4.57 -13.55 -5.69
CA ALA A 125 -5.71 -12.73 -6.09
C ALA A 125 -5.68 -11.41 -5.30
N VAL A 126 -5.77 -10.28 -6.01
CA VAL A 126 -5.91 -8.94 -5.40
C VAL A 126 -7.37 -8.52 -5.50
N MET A 127 -8.12 -8.75 -4.42
CA MET A 127 -9.57 -8.52 -4.39
C MET A 127 -10.05 -8.12 -2.99
N GLU A 128 -11.23 -7.51 -2.92
CA GLU A 128 -11.96 -7.21 -1.68
C GLU A 128 -11.10 -6.56 -0.56
N THR A 129 -11.46 -6.84 0.69
CA THR A 129 -10.74 -6.43 1.90
C THR A 129 -10.11 -7.65 2.57
N LEU A 130 -9.14 -7.41 3.47
CA LEU A 130 -8.46 -8.47 4.22
C LEU A 130 -9.45 -9.42 4.92
N THR A 131 -10.38 -8.88 5.70
CA THR A 131 -11.35 -9.68 6.47
C THR A 131 -12.31 -10.44 5.55
N ALA A 132 -12.77 -9.83 4.46
CA ALA A 132 -13.63 -10.52 3.49
C ALA A 132 -12.91 -11.72 2.86
N ASN A 133 -11.65 -11.54 2.44
CA ASN A 133 -10.84 -12.63 1.88
C ASN A 133 -10.60 -13.74 2.89
N LEU A 134 -10.37 -13.41 4.17
CA LEU A 134 -10.23 -14.41 5.22
C LEU A 134 -11.51 -15.25 5.36
N HIS A 135 -12.70 -14.62 5.36
CA HIS A 135 -13.96 -15.36 5.38
C HIS A 135 -14.16 -16.24 4.15
N LEU A 136 -13.81 -15.76 2.95
CA LEU A 136 -13.89 -16.57 1.72
C LEU A 136 -13.00 -17.81 1.82
N LEU A 137 -11.76 -17.65 2.30
CA LEU A 137 -10.85 -18.78 2.56
C LEU A 137 -11.42 -19.74 3.60
N MET A 138 -11.96 -19.22 4.71
CA MET A 138 -12.59 -20.06 5.73
C MET A 138 -13.78 -20.84 5.19
N CYS A 139 -14.68 -20.22 4.42
CA CYS A 139 -15.80 -20.90 3.77
C CYS A 139 -15.34 -22.03 2.83
N ALA A 140 -14.21 -21.87 2.14
CA ALA A 140 -13.68 -22.87 1.22
C ALA A 140 -12.93 -24.02 1.92
N PHE A 141 -12.11 -23.70 2.92
CA PHE A 141 -11.14 -24.64 3.51
C PHE A 141 -11.57 -25.20 4.88
N TYR A 142 -12.35 -24.46 5.67
CA TYR A 142 -12.78 -24.91 6.99
C TYR A 142 -14.05 -25.76 6.89
N LYS A 143 -13.87 -27.07 7.02
CA LYS A 143 -14.95 -28.08 6.94
C LYS A 143 -15.04 -28.83 8.28
N PRO A 144 -15.70 -28.25 9.29
CA PRO A 144 -15.72 -28.83 10.64
C PRO A 144 -16.49 -30.16 10.67
N ASP A 145 -15.90 -31.16 11.32
CA ASP A 145 -16.59 -32.39 11.70
C ASP A 145 -16.93 -32.35 13.20
N ILE A 146 -18.22 -32.40 13.51
CA ILE A 146 -18.75 -32.35 14.88
C ILE A 146 -18.24 -33.53 15.74
N ASN A 147 -17.92 -34.67 15.12
CA ASN A 147 -17.38 -35.85 15.78
C ASN A 147 -15.85 -35.97 15.59
N GLY A 148 -15.21 -34.98 14.96
CA GLY A 148 -13.83 -35.02 14.51
C GLY A 148 -13.13 -33.67 14.59
N ARG A 149 -12.42 -33.27 13.53
CA ARG A 149 -11.62 -32.04 13.49
C ARG A 149 -12.52 -30.81 13.27
N HIS A 150 -12.66 -29.99 14.30
CA HIS A 150 -13.52 -28.79 14.28
C HIS A 150 -12.94 -27.57 15.02
N LYS A 151 -11.67 -27.60 15.44
CA LYS A 151 -11.05 -26.48 16.16
C LYS A 151 -10.15 -25.68 15.24
N ILE A 152 -10.22 -24.35 15.36
CA ILE A 152 -9.29 -23.40 14.74
C ILE A 152 -8.33 -22.94 15.84
N ILE A 153 -7.03 -22.90 15.53
CA ILE A 153 -5.98 -22.42 16.45
C ILE A 153 -5.59 -21.02 16.00
N LEU A 154 -5.60 -20.07 16.93
CA LEU A 154 -5.20 -18.68 16.74
C LEU A 154 -4.38 -18.20 17.95
N GLU A 155 -3.59 -17.15 17.79
CA GLU A 155 -2.89 -16.49 18.89
C GLU A 155 -3.88 -15.81 19.85
N SER A 156 -3.48 -15.68 21.12
CA SER A 156 -4.37 -15.19 22.19
C SER A 156 -4.75 -13.71 22.08
N LYS A 157 -4.01 -12.93 21.29
CA LYS A 157 -4.23 -11.50 21.04
C LYS A 157 -4.16 -11.19 19.55
N ALA A 158 -4.93 -11.95 18.78
CA ALA A 158 -5.09 -11.67 17.36
C ALA A 158 -5.68 -10.28 17.13
N PHE A 159 -5.42 -9.73 15.95
CA PHE A 159 -6.01 -8.45 15.57
C PHE A 159 -7.55 -8.55 15.60
N PRO A 160 -8.29 -7.51 16.04
CA PRO A 160 -9.71 -7.65 16.32
C PRO A 160 -10.53 -8.20 15.16
N SER A 161 -10.26 -7.79 13.92
CA SER A 161 -11.01 -8.28 12.75
C SER A 161 -10.85 -9.78 12.47
N ASP A 162 -9.74 -10.37 12.90
CA ASP A 162 -9.42 -11.78 12.73
C ASP A 162 -10.05 -12.61 13.86
N HIS A 163 -10.28 -11.98 15.02
CA HIS A 163 -10.96 -12.59 16.16
C HIS A 163 -12.49 -12.63 16.01
N VAL A 164 -13.09 -11.63 15.36
CA VAL A 164 -14.55 -11.58 15.16
C VAL A 164 -14.98 -12.53 14.05
N CYS A 165 -14.84 -13.83 14.29
CA CYS A 165 -15.76 -14.81 13.74
C CYS A 165 -16.95 -14.82 14.71
N ASN A 166 -17.98 -14.02 14.40
CA ASN A 166 -19.20 -13.90 15.20
C ASN A 166 -19.74 -15.32 15.54
N PRO A 167 -19.97 -15.65 16.83
CA PRO A 167 -20.48 -16.96 17.23
C PRO A 167 -21.87 -17.27 16.66
#